data_AF-A0AAV8XLV7-F1
#
_entry.id   AF-A0AAV8XLV7-F1
#
_cell.length_a   1.000
_cell.length_b   1.000
_cell.length_c   1.000
_cell.angle_alpha   90.00
_cell.angle_beta   90.00
_cell.angle_gamma   90.00
#
_symmetry.space_group_name_H-M   'P 1'
#
loop_
_entity.id
_entity.type
_entity.pdbx_description
1 polymer ?
#
loop_
_entity_poly.entity_id
_entity_poly.type
_entity_poly.pdbx_seq_one_letter_code
_entity_poly.pdbx_strand_id
1 'polypeptide(L)' 'MPYRLGATEQQFPSSASNKLEHAFKPTKSIKDLVVGKKYPICKIKKVTTKHGDTLVAELNDCQVYLPKRLIATT' A
#
# COMPACT_ATOMS: atom_id res chain seq x y z
N MET A 1 -56.37 -0.81 -1.75
CA MET A 1 -55.66 -1.99 -1.19
C MET A 1 -54.23 -1.56 -0.87
N PRO A 2 -53.81 -1.47 0.41
CA PRO A 2 -52.44 -1.06 0.76
C PRO A 2 -51.52 -2.28 0.78
N TYR A 3 -50.52 -2.29 -0.12
CA TYR A 3 -49.48 -3.31 -0.10
C TYR A 3 -48.48 -3.01 1.01
N ARG A 4 -48.37 -3.96 1.94
CA ARG A 4 -47.40 -4.04 3.04
C ARG A 4 -46.25 -4.94 2.60
N LEU A 5 -45.07 -4.39 2.36
CA LEU A 5 -43.77 -5.07 2.34
C LEU A 5 -42.76 -4.00 2.77
N GLY A 6 -42.11 -4.05 3.93
CA GLY A 6 -41.35 -5.16 4.48
C GLY A 6 -39.92 -4.64 4.59
N ALA A 7 -39.60 -4.00 5.73
CA ALA A 7 -38.26 -3.50 6.02
C ALA A 7 -37.29 -4.68 5.93
N THR A 8 -36.34 -4.60 5.01
CA THR A 8 -35.14 -5.44 5.05
C THR A 8 -34.00 -4.49 5.32
N GLU A 9 -33.88 -4.10 6.59
CA GLU A 9 -32.63 -3.56 7.13
C GLU A 9 -31.55 -4.60 6.82
N GLN A 10 -30.75 -4.33 5.78
CA GLN A 10 -29.51 -5.05 5.58
C GLN A 10 -28.53 -4.56 6.64
N GLN A 11 -28.68 -5.15 7.82
CA GLN A 11 -27.70 -5.16 8.89
C GLN A 11 -26.44 -5.83 8.33
N PHE A 12 -25.49 -5.03 7.83
CA PHE A 12 -24.15 -5.55 7.57
C PHE A 12 -23.55 -5.94 8.93
N PRO A 13 -23.18 -7.22 9.13
CA PRO A 13 -22.59 -7.64 10.38
C PRO A 13 -21.28 -6.87 10.59
N SER A 14 -21.15 -6.27 11.77
CA SER A 14 -19.94 -5.72 12.33
C SER A 14 -18.88 -6.82 12.48
N SER A 15 -18.20 -7.17 11.39
CA SER A 15 -17.08 -8.09 11.44
C SER A 15 -15.82 -7.32 11.84
N ALA A 16 -15.57 -7.29 13.15
CA ALA A 16 -14.31 -6.93 13.73
C ALA A 16 -13.16 -7.68 13.02
N SER A 17 -12.34 -6.95 12.27
CA SER A 17 -11.00 -7.40 11.87
C SER A 17 -9.97 -6.59 12.65
N ASN A 18 -9.70 -7.02 13.89
CA ASN A 18 -8.42 -6.71 14.52
C ASN A 18 -7.34 -7.48 13.76
N LYS A 19 -6.74 -6.87 12.73
CA LYS A 19 -5.51 -7.42 12.14
C LYS A 19 -4.67 -6.35 11.47
N LEU A 20 -3.77 -5.81 12.28
CA LEU A 20 -2.61 -5.00 11.91
C LEU A 20 -2.97 -3.77 11.10
N GLU A 21 -2.95 -2.64 11.79
CA GLU A 21 -2.67 -1.29 11.29
C GLU A 21 -1.41 -1.33 10.40
N HIS A 22 -1.50 -1.90 9.19
CA HIS A 22 -0.57 -1.59 8.13
C HIS A 22 -0.94 -0.17 7.76
N ALA A 23 -0.35 0.79 8.48
CA ALA A 23 -0.36 2.18 8.11
C ALA A 23 -0.04 2.23 6.61
N PHE A 24 -1.06 2.51 5.80
CA PHE A 24 -0.95 2.54 4.34
C PHE A 24 -0.07 3.73 4.01
N LYS A 25 1.25 3.49 3.99
CA LYS A 25 2.21 4.52 3.60
C LYS A 25 2.01 4.77 2.11
N PRO A 26 1.76 6.04 1.71
CA PRO A 26 1.56 6.36 0.31
C PRO A 26 2.78 5.91 -0.49
N THR A 27 2.53 5.20 -1.58
CA THR A 27 3.61 4.75 -2.45
C THR A 27 3.90 5.84 -3.47
N LYS A 28 5.07 6.47 -3.34
CA LYS A 28 5.56 7.52 -4.23
C LYS A 28 6.55 6.96 -5.24
N SER A 29 6.65 7.62 -6.40
CA SER A 29 7.75 7.35 -7.33
C SER A 29 9.01 8.07 -6.86
N ILE A 30 10.20 7.58 -7.22
CA ILE A 30 11.46 8.29 -6.93
C ILE A 30 11.44 9.72 -7.48
N LYS A 31 10.76 9.92 -8.60
CA LYS A 31 10.61 11.24 -9.24
C LYS A 31 9.88 12.26 -8.36
N ASP A 32 9.03 11.79 -7.44
CA ASP A 32 8.28 12.62 -6.49
C ASP A 32 9.05 12.89 -5.19
N LEU A 33 10.25 12.34 -5.03
CA LEU A 33 11.11 12.65 -3.88
C LEU A 33 11.82 13.98 -4.09
N VAL A 34 11.99 14.72 -2.99
CA VAL A 34 12.70 15.99 -3.01
C VAL A 34 14.19 15.72 -3.21
N VAL A 35 14.74 16.24 -4.32
CA VAL A 35 16.16 16.16 -4.63
C VAL A 35 16.97 16.91 -3.56
N GLY A 36 18.04 16.29 -3.06
CA GLY A 36 18.88 16.86 -2.01
C GLY A 36 18.41 16.56 -0.57
N LYS A 37 17.23 15.95 -0.38
CA LYS A 37 16.78 15.48 0.93
C LYS A 37 17.24 14.03 1.15
N LYS A 38 17.84 13.76 2.32
CA LYS A 38 18.16 12.40 2.75
C LYS A 38 16.91 11.77 3.37
N TYR A 39 16.54 10.59 2.90
CA TYR A 39 15.43 9.83 3.46
C TYR A 39 15.96 8.53 4.09
N PRO A 40 15.82 8.35 5.41
CA PRO A 40 16.23 7.12 6.05
C PRO A 40 15.32 5.97 5.59
N ILE A 41 15.95 4.91 5.08
CA ILE A 41 15.25 3.71 4.63
C ILE A 41 15.05 2.82 5.85
N CYS A 42 13.79 2.54 6.21
CA CYS A 42 13.46 1.60 7.28
C CYS A 42 13.60 0.16 6.80
N LYS A 43 13.08 -0.15 5.60
CA LYS A 43 13.04 -1.52 5.09
C LYS A 43 13.07 -1.52 3.58
N ILE A 44 13.78 -2.49 3.00
CA ILE A 44 13.70 -2.77 1.56
C ILE A 44 13.03 -4.12 1.39
N LYS A 45 12.00 -4.18 0.55
CA LYS A 45 11.27 -5.41 0.24
C LYS A 45 11.24 -5.63 -1.27
N LYS A 46 11.40 -6.88 -1.68
CA LYS A 46 11.17 -7.30 -3.06
C LYS A 46 9.68 -7.66 -3.20
N VAL A 47 9.01 -7.04 -4.15
CA VAL A 47 7.59 -7.23 -4.44
C VAL A 47 7.47 -7.74 -5.86
N THR A 48 6.81 -8.88 -6.03
CA THR A 48 6.49 -9.42 -7.35
C THR A 48 5.23 -8.73 -7.85
N THR A 49 5.37 -7.95 -8.92
CA THR A 49 4.23 -7.29 -9.59
C THR A 49 3.90 -8.02 -10.88
N LYS A 50 2.77 -7.69 -11.52
CA LYS A 50 2.37 -8.23 -12.83
C LYS A 50 3.43 -8.00 -13.92
N HIS A 51 4.30 -6.99 -13.75
CA HIS A 51 5.37 -6.64 -14.67
C HIS A 51 6.73 -7.21 -14.24
N GLY A 52 6.73 -8.21 -13.36
CA GLY A 52 7.91 -8.82 -12.78
C GLY A 52 8.28 -8.25 -11.42
N ASP A 53 9.41 -8.72 -10.92
CA ASP A 53 9.92 -8.30 -9.62
C ASP A 53 10.36 -6.84 -9.60
N THR A 54 10.03 -6.16 -8.51
CA THR A 54 10.49 -4.80 -8.24
C THR A 54 10.92 -4.67 -6.78
N LEU A 55 11.83 -3.73 -6.51
CA LEU A 55 12.20 -3.38 -5.15
C LEU A 55 11.37 -2.19 -4.68
N VAL A 56 10.90 -2.26 -3.44
CA VAL A 56 10.20 -1.19 -2.75
C VAL A 56 10.98 -0.84 -1.50
N ALA A 57 11.43 0.42 -1.40
CA ALA A 57 12.00 0.97 -0.19
C ALA A 57 10.89 1.60 0.64
N GLU A 58 10.70 1.10 1.85
CA GLU A 58 9.85 1.70 2.86
C GLU A 58 10.66 2.69 3.69
N LEU A 59 10.19 3.93 3.69
CA LEU A 59 10.72 5.06 4.43
C LEU A 59 9.80 5.29 5.65
N ASN A 60 10.15 6.26 6.51
CA ASN A 60 9.30 6.63 7.63
C ASN A 60 7.91 7.10 7.16
N ASP A 61 7.87 8.05 6.22
CA ASP A 61 6.61 8.67 5.75
C ASP A 61 6.00 8.03 4.49
N CYS A 62 6.80 7.38 3.64
CA CYS A 62 6.34 6.93 2.32
C CYS A 62 6.98 5.58 1.93
N GLN A 63 6.40 4.91 0.94
CA GLN A 63 7.04 3.79 0.25
C GLN A 63 7.47 4.25 -1.14
N VAL A 64 8.58 3.75 -1.67
CA VAL A 64 9.11 4.17 -2.96
C VAL A 64 9.57 2.99 -3.80
N TYR A 65 9.14 2.95 -5.05
CA TYR A 65 9.61 1.97 -6.03
C TYR A 65 11.03 2.31 -6.49
N LEU A 66 11.96 1.38 -6.29
CA LEU A 66 13.33 1.50 -6.77
C LEU A 66 13.43 1.06 -8.25
N PRO A 67 14.31 1.67 -9.05
CA PRO A 67 14.42 1.35 -10.47
C PRO A 67 15.08 -0.02 -10.64
N LYS A 68 14.59 -0.79 -11.61
CA LYS A 68 15.05 -2.16 -11.84
C LYS A 68 16.54 -2.30 -12.17
N ARG A 69 17.19 -1.21 -12.61
CA ARG A 69 18.62 -1.21 -12.92
C ARG A 69 19.50 -1.41 -11.68
N LEU A 70 19.01 -1.07 -10.48
CA LEU A 70 19.74 -1.29 -9.23
C LEU A 70 19.64 -2.73 -8.71
N ILE A 71 18.79 -3.56 -9.31
CA ILE A 71 18.65 -4.98 -8.94
C ILE A 71 19.74 -5.85 -9.61
N ALA A 72 20.59 -5.25 -10.45
CA ALA A 72 21.62 -5.95 -11.20
C ALA A 72 23.00 -5.70 -10.58
N THR A 73 23.39 -6.55 -9.64
CA THR A 73 24.79 -6.92 -9.39
C THR A 73 24.81 -8.07 -8.39
N THR A 74 24.82 -9.30 -8.93
CA THR A 74 25.52 -10.43 -8.32
C THR A 74 26.93 -10.43 -8.87
#